data_AF-A0A816P4B4-F1
#
_entry.id   AF-A0A816P4B4-F1
#
_cell.length_a   1.000
_cell.length_b   1.000
_cell.length_c   1.000
_cell.angle_alpha   90.00
_cell.angle_beta   90.00
_cell.angle_gamma   90.00
#
_symmetry.space_group_name_H-M   'P 1'
#
loop_
_entity.id
_entity.type
_entity.pdbx_description
1 polymer ?
#
loop_
_entity_poly.entity_id
_entity_poly.type
_entity_poly.pdbx_seq_one_letter_code
_entity_poly.pdbx_strand_id
1 'polypeptide(L)'
;MNLSSNGTAIKHTLAPLSPSSAHQYLPPRRCYSGQTSVIISPTDLHELTNTLQELNNHFKRNVKILTEIKDQIVKVCEKQEARLVDDNAGIHKLERVTVELRLVFLKLGEIDTLKEQFQAEAFIQARWYEPSLKGTEMDCFDPNKFWNPLLYIDNSVGDLKNNVWHKVVYDGTDTPMIYEMRKVKGVFLENLELNDFPVDVQDLTITVSTTRTVNEVLLIADSHQLSAINTHAFIDQQEWRLHEHVETSTKLLSSPFTPSQNQHPAFSATCHAARRPGYFYWNVYFLIFFITVMAFTTFSVTYNLPQNRLQLSFTLLLTAVTFKWVVVRCLPTISYLTTLDKYVLLSMVMLCVVCAWHAIIAVCSDEVARYWDNMALISLAVIYTLFHVFFFLWMYFVTYRRRRVMKRKDKEYLKTRFERLNSLGHHPGDQSDTYVGSSAATTVVRKTLHPLTSTEKILQRLSSSSDAICRSSPTQPDHKILTNKHALEQHQHRASMRQSSAKTKLNSSENHDIGQQILLTSGDVEVLAMKQFRVGSIAS
;
A
#
# COMPACT_ATOMS: atom_id res chain seq x y z
N MET A 1 32.34 15.63 37.84
CA MET A 1 32.12 16.13 39.21
C MET A 1 30.63 16.22 39.45
N ASN A 2 30.19 15.60 40.54
CA ASN A 2 28.80 15.40 40.95
C ASN A 2 28.04 16.70 41.21
N LEU A 3 26.72 16.69 40.97
CA LEU A 3 25.72 16.92 42.02
C LEU A 3 24.33 16.47 41.53
N SER A 4 23.69 15.67 42.39
CA SER A 4 22.40 15.01 42.26
C SER A 4 21.24 15.84 42.80
N SER A 5 20.03 15.63 42.29
CA SER A 5 18.81 15.25 43.05
C SER A 5 17.57 15.47 42.16
N ASN A 6 16.91 14.39 41.72
CA ASN A 6 15.71 13.77 42.31
C ASN A 6 14.44 14.61 42.20
N GLY A 7 13.55 14.20 41.29
CA GLY A 7 12.17 14.67 41.17
C GLY A 7 11.32 13.63 40.44
N THR A 8 10.87 12.62 41.17
CA THR A 8 10.07 11.49 40.70
C THR A 8 8.58 11.85 40.63
N ALA A 9 7.93 11.41 39.55
CA ALA A 9 6.53 11.62 39.21
C ALA A 9 5.52 10.83 40.08
N ILE A 10 4.34 11.40 40.36
CA ILE A 10 3.11 10.62 40.71
C ILE A 10 1.83 11.27 40.14
N LYS A 11 1.30 10.61 39.11
CA LYS A 11 -0.10 10.27 38.76
C LYS A 11 -1.25 11.13 39.31
N HIS A 12 -2.01 11.73 38.38
CA HIS A 12 -3.41 12.12 38.56
C HIS A 12 -4.34 10.92 38.25
N THR A 13 -5.14 10.52 39.23
CA THR A 13 -6.31 9.64 39.06
C THR A 13 -7.55 10.43 39.46
N LEU A 14 -8.48 10.61 38.52
CA LEU A 14 -9.79 11.23 38.70
C LEU A 14 -10.74 10.25 39.41
N ALA A 15 -11.37 10.68 40.50
CA ALA A 15 -12.55 10.04 41.09
C ALA A 15 -13.63 11.13 41.32
N PRO A 16 -14.93 10.83 41.10
CA PRO A 16 -15.99 11.83 41.13
C PRO A 16 -16.54 12.03 42.55
N LEU A 17 -16.84 13.28 42.92
CA LEU A 17 -17.54 13.63 44.16
C LEU A 17 -19.04 13.83 43.88
N SER A 18 -19.87 13.06 44.59
CA SER A 18 -21.32 13.23 44.72
C SER A 18 -21.68 14.09 45.96
N PRO A 19 -22.91 14.60 46.07
CA PRO A 19 -23.22 15.80 46.85
C PRO A 19 -23.60 15.54 48.32
N SER A 20 -23.56 16.64 49.07
CA SER A 20 -24.05 16.90 50.43
C SER A 20 -25.26 16.09 50.90
N SER A 21 -25.26 15.68 52.18
CA SER A 21 -26.20 16.15 53.22
C SER A 21 -26.23 15.19 54.42
N ALA A 22 -26.07 15.74 55.63
CA ALA A 22 -26.49 15.09 56.86
C ALA A 22 -27.38 16.07 57.62
N HIS A 23 -28.68 15.79 57.62
CA HIS A 23 -29.70 16.39 58.48
C HIS A 23 -29.88 15.52 59.73
N GLN A 24 -30.04 16.13 60.90
CA GLN A 24 -30.76 15.54 62.02
C GLN A 24 -31.42 16.69 62.82
N TYR A 25 -32.69 17.00 62.54
CA TYR A 25 -33.93 16.47 63.16
C TYR A 25 -34.14 16.93 64.61
N LEU A 26 -35.13 17.80 64.83
CA LEU A 26 -36.33 17.51 65.64
C LEU A 26 -37.33 18.70 65.65
N PRO A 27 -38.65 18.46 65.48
CA PRO A 27 -39.76 19.39 65.74
C PRO A 27 -40.47 19.02 67.08
N PRO A 28 -41.70 19.50 67.43
CA PRO A 28 -42.36 20.81 67.29
C PRO A 28 -43.03 21.31 68.61
N ARG A 29 -43.39 22.62 68.71
CA ARG A 29 -44.78 23.14 68.92
C ARG A 29 -44.87 24.53 69.59
N ARG A 30 -45.70 25.36 68.93
CA ARG A 30 -46.71 26.34 69.40
C ARG A 30 -46.34 27.53 70.31
N CYS A 31 -46.46 28.69 69.66
CA CYS A 31 -46.97 30.02 70.06
C CYS A 31 -47.33 30.28 71.54
N TYR A 32 -46.74 31.34 72.09
CA TYR A 32 -47.42 32.30 72.95
C TYR A 32 -47.03 33.73 72.53
N SER A 33 -48.04 34.59 72.43
CA SER A 33 -47.94 36.02 72.17
C SER A 33 -47.30 36.74 73.37
N GLY A 34 -46.08 37.24 73.19
CA GLY A 34 -45.44 38.21 74.07
C GLY A 34 -45.11 39.44 73.27
N GLN A 35 -45.96 40.46 73.36
CA GLN A 35 -45.78 41.74 72.71
C GLN A 35 -44.82 42.57 73.56
N THR A 36 -43.52 42.51 73.28
CA THR A 36 -42.53 43.46 73.80
C THR A 36 -42.12 44.38 72.66
N SER A 37 -42.81 45.52 72.57
CA SER A 37 -42.46 46.61 71.66
C SER A 37 -41.11 47.20 72.09
N VAL A 38 -40.02 46.80 71.44
CA VAL A 38 -38.76 47.55 71.46
C VAL A 38 -38.99 48.78 70.58
N ILE A 39 -39.18 49.91 71.24
CA ILE A 39 -39.29 51.23 70.60
C ILE A 39 -37.87 51.57 70.11
N ILE A 40 -37.58 51.30 68.83
CA ILE A 40 -36.37 51.79 68.17
C ILE A 40 -36.56 53.30 67.99
N SER A 41 -35.68 54.09 68.59
CA SER A 41 -35.68 55.54 68.45
C SER A 41 -35.61 55.92 66.95
N PRO A 42 -36.38 56.92 66.47
CA PRO A 42 -36.34 57.34 65.05
C PRO A 42 -34.93 57.72 64.58
N THR A 43 -34.07 58.14 65.51
CA THR A 43 -32.68 58.51 65.25
C THR A 43 -31.81 57.29 64.88
N ASP A 44 -32.01 56.15 65.56
CA ASP A 44 -31.19 54.94 65.38
C ASP A 44 -31.52 54.23 64.05
N LEU A 45 -32.80 54.26 63.66
CA LEU A 45 -33.23 53.74 62.36
C LEU A 45 -32.68 54.62 61.22
N HIS A 46 -32.66 55.94 61.41
CA HIS A 46 -32.11 56.87 60.41
C HIS A 46 -30.59 56.71 60.28
N GLU A 47 -29.87 56.50 61.38
CA GLU A 47 -28.43 56.25 61.39
C GLU A 47 -28.07 54.90 60.75
N LEU A 48 -28.86 53.85 60.98
CA LEU A 48 -28.70 52.56 60.30
C LEU A 48 -28.99 52.68 58.79
N THR A 49 -29.97 53.48 58.39
CA THR A 49 -30.30 53.69 56.98
C THR A 49 -29.20 54.48 56.28
N ASN A 50 -28.64 55.50 56.95
CA ASN A 50 -27.55 56.31 56.42
C ASN A 50 -26.26 55.49 56.29
N THR A 51 -25.92 54.66 57.28
CA THR A 51 -24.77 53.76 57.22
C THR A 51 -24.92 52.68 56.14
N LEU A 52 -26.12 52.11 55.95
CA LEU A 52 -26.41 51.19 54.84
C LEU A 52 -26.31 51.88 53.47
N GLN A 53 -26.80 53.11 53.36
CA GLN A 53 -26.70 53.90 52.13
C GLN A 53 -25.24 54.22 51.80
N GLU A 54 -24.44 54.55 52.82
CA GLU A 54 -23.02 54.82 52.69
C GLU A 54 -22.24 53.55 52.31
N LEU A 55 -22.56 52.41 52.93
CA LEU A 55 -22.00 51.11 52.57
C LEU A 55 -22.33 50.73 51.11
N ASN A 56 -23.56 50.95 50.66
CA ASN A 56 -23.97 50.70 49.28
C ASN A 56 -23.21 51.61 48.29
N ASN A 57 -22.97 52.86 48.66
CA ASN A 57 -22.17 53.78 47.85
C ASN A 57 -20.70 53.36 47.78
N HIS A 58 -20.13 52.86 48.89
CA HIS A 58 -18.79 52.27 48.91
C HIS A 58 -18.71 51.00 48.06
N PHE A 59 -19.73 50.13 48.11
CA PHE A 59 -19.79 48.93 47.28
C PHE A 59 -19.83 49.27 45.79
N LYS A 60 -20.66 50.24 45.38
CA LYS A 60 -20.71 50.72 43.99
C LYS A 60 -19.37 51.31 43.53
N ARG A 61 -18.67 52.06 44.39
CA ARG A 61 -17.33 52.58 44.09
C ARG A 61 -16.32 51.45 43.91
N ASN A 62 -16.33 50.46 44.79
CA ASN A 62 -15.41 49.32 44.72
C ASN A 62 -15.65 48.48 43.46
N VAL A 63 -16.91 48.25 43.08
CA VAL A 63 -17.25 47.57 41.81
C VAL A 63 -16.75 48.37 40.62
N LYS A 64 -16.91 49.70 40.63
CA LYS A 64 -16.41 50.56 39.54
C LYS A 64 -14.88 50.50 39.41
N ILE A 65 -14.17 50.54 40.54
CA ILE A 65 -12.70 50.42 40.57
C ILE A 65 -12.26 49.05 40.04
N LEU A 66 -12.94 47.97 40.43
CA LEU A 66 -12.67 46.62 39.92
C LEU A 66 -12.88 46.52 38.40
N THR A 67 -13.93 47.15 37.86
CA THR A 67 -14.12 47.20 36.41
C THR A 67 -13.06 48.02 35.68
N GLU A 68 -12.59 49.12 36.27
CA GLU A 68 -11.51 49.94 35.72
C GLU A 68 -10.17 49.18 35.72
N ILE A 69 -9.85 48.49 36.82
CA ILE A 69 -8.65 47.64 36.93
C ILE A 69 -8.72 46.50 35.92
N LYS A 70 -9.89 45.86 35.76
CA LYS A 70 -10.09 44.83 34.74
C LYS A 70 -9.80 45.38 33.34
N ASP A 71 -10.32 46.57 33.01
CA ASP A 71 -10.09 47.20 31.70
C ASP A 71 -8.62 47.57 31.48
N GLN A 72 -7.92 48.05 32.52
CA GLN A 72 -6.48 48.30 32.45
C GLN A 72 -5.67 47.01 32.28
N ILE A 73 -6.02 45.92 32.97
CA ILE A 73 -5.36 44.62 32.80
C ILE A 73 -5.57 44.10 31.38
N VAL A 74 -6.79 44.20 30.84
CA VAL A 74 -7.08 43.81 29.45
C VAL A 74 -6.22 44.61 28.48
N LYS A 75 -6.14 45.95 28.64
CA LYS A 75 -5.28 46.79 27.80
C LYS A 75 -3.79 46.46 27.93
N VAL A 76 -3.31 46.09 29.13
CA VAL A 76 -1.92 45.67 29.33
C VAL A 76 -1.66 44.31 28.68
N CYS A 77 -2.58 43.37 28.78
CA CYS A 77 -2.51 42.07 28.10
C CYS A 77 -2.52 42.24 26.58
N GLU A 78 -3.44 43.04 26.02
CA GLU A 78 -3.49 43.35 24.59
C GLU A 78 -2.19 44.03 24.11
N LYS A 79 -1.61 44.92 24.93
CA LYS A 79 -0.34 45.59 24.62
C LYS A 79 0.87 44.65 24.72
N GLN A 80 0.85 43.68 25.64
CA GLN A 80 1.86 42.62 25.71
C GLN A 80 1.74 41.65 24.53
N GLU A 81 0.52 41.28 24.15
CA GLU A 81 0.25 40.43 22.99
C GLU A 81 0.66 41.14 21.69
N ALA A 82 0.38 42.44 21.55
CA ALA A 82 0.86 43.25 20.43
C ALA A 82 2.39 43.37 20.40
N ARG A 83 3.07 43.49 21.55
CA ARG A 83 4.55 43.47 21.63
C ARG A 83 5.14 42.12 21.24
N LEU A 84 4.53 41.01 21.65
CA LEU A 84 4.96 39.67 21.25
C LEU A 84 4.72 39.41 19.75
N VAL A 85 3.71 40.05 19.16
CA VAL A 85 3.46 40.03 17.71
C VAL A 85 4.50 40.87 16.97
N ASP A 86 4.91 42.01 17.51
CA ASP A 86 5.91 42.91 16.90
C ASP A 86 7.36 42.37 17.04
N ASP A 87 7.71 41.78 18.18
CA ASP A 87 8.98 41.06 18.36
C ASP A 87 9.07 39.81 17.46
N ASN A 88 7.94 39.15 17.17
CA ASN A 88 7.87 38.09 16.15
C ASN A 88 7.81 38.63 14.71
N ALA A 89 7.45 39.89 14.49
CA ALA A 89 7.52 40.54 13.19
C ALA A 89 8.95 40.99 12.83
N GLY A 90 9.81 41.18 13.84
CA GLY A 90 11.25 41.45 13.70
C GLY A 90 12.11 40.22 13.40
N ILE A 91 11.59 39.01 13.56
CA ILE A 91 12.18 37.83 12.93
C ILE A 91 11.79 37.91 11.46
N HIS A 92 12.73 38.31 10.60
CA HIS A 92 12.60 38.17 9.15
C HIS A 92 11.92 36.83 8.88
N LYS A 93 10.68 36.87 8.39
CA LYS A 93 9.98 35.71 7.84
C LYS A 93 10.81 35.31 6.63
N LEU A 94 11.85 34.50 6.86
CA LEU A 94 12.70 33.91 5.84
C LEU A 94 11.74 33.32 4.81
N GLU A 95 11.76 33.89 3.62
CA GLU A 95 10.91 33.44 2.54
C GLU A 95 11.27 31.98 2.28
N ARG A 96 10.33 31.08 2.57
CA ARG A 96 10.56 29.63 2.45
C ARG A 96 11.05 29.30 1.04
N VAL A 97 12.12 28.51 0.96
CA VAL A 97 12.66 28.10 -0.34
C VAL A 97 11.74 27.03 -0.92
N THR A 98 11.20 27.30 -2.10
CA THR A 98 10.37 26.32 -2.81
C THR A 98 11.28 25.43 -3.66
N VAL A 99 11.25 24.14 -3.38
CA VAL A 99 12.00 23.11 -4.10
C VAL A 99 10.99 22.28 -4.89
N GLU A 100 11.15 22.29 -6.20
CA GLU A 100 10.31 21.48 -7.08
C GLU A 100 10.97 20.13 -7.35
N LEU A 101 10.18 19.06 -7.22
CA LEU A 101 10.64 17.68 -7.31
C LEU A 101 9.96 16.94 -8.45
N ARG A 102 10.78 16.20 -9.19
CA ARG A 102 10.37 15.23 -10.21
C ARG A 102 11.00 13.90 -9.90
N LEU A 103 10.21 12.83 -9.94
CA LEU A 103 10.70 11.46 -9.75
C LEU A 103 10.38 10.61 -10.98
N VAL A 104 11.41 9.93 -11.50
CA VAL A 104 11.28 8.99 -12.61
C VAL A 104 11.74 7.62 -12.17
N PHE A 105 10.82 6.66 -12.15
CA PHE A 105 11.15 5.25 -11.94
C PHE A 105 11.86 4.72 -13.19
N LEU A 106 13.16 4.46 -13.08
CA LEU A 106 13.99 3.99 -14.19
C LEU A 106 13.86 2.48 -14.39
N LYS A 107 13.90 1.73 -13.30
CA LYS A 107 13.81 0.27 -13.28
C LYS A 107 13.06 -0.15 -12.03
N LEU A 108 12.08 -1.04 -12.20
CA LEU A 108 11.38 -1.66 -11.09
C LEU A 108 11.80 -3.14 -11.03
N GLY A 109 12.23 -3.58 -9.86
CA GLY A 109 12.72 -4.93 -9.60
C GLY A 109 11.62 -5.85 -9.10
N GLU A 110 12.01 -6.79 -8.24
CA GLU A 110 11.10 -7.71 -7.58
C GLU A 110 10.28 -7.01 -6.50
N ILE A 111 9.01 -7.42 -6.37
CA ILE A 111 8.08 -6.97 -5.33
C ILE A 111 7.89 -8.16 -4.38
N ASP A 112 8.49 -8.07 -3.19
CA ASP A 112 8.38 -9.11 -2.16
C ASP A 112 7.15 -8.82 -1.28
N THR A 113 6.08 -9.60 -1.50
CA THR A 113 4.84 -9.45 -0.75
C THR A 113 4.94 -9.92 0.69
N LEU A 114 5.88 -10.81 1.02
CA LEU A 114 6.04 -11.34 2.37
C LEU A 114 6.79 -10.34 3.27
N LYS A 115 7.76 -9.64 2.70
CA LYS A 115 8.57 -8.63 3.40
C LYS A 115 8.04 -7.21 3.27
N GLU A 116 6.97 -7.00 2.49
CA GLU A 116 6.38 -5.67 2.26
C GLU A 116 7.43 -4.69 1.69
N GLN A 117 8.21 -5.18 0.73
CA GLN A 117 9.36 -4.46 0.17
C GLN A 117 9.40 -4.60 -1.34
N PHE A 118 9.92 -3.59 -2.01
CA PHE A 118 10.18 -3.64 -3.46
C PHE A 118 11.54 -3.06 -3.81
N GLN A 119 12.16 -3.60 -4.85
CA GLN A 119 13.42 -3.08 -5.37
C GLN A 119 13.15 -2.07 -6.47
N ALA A 120 13.83 -0.93 -6.45
CA ALA A 120 13.73 0.05 -7.53
C ALA A 120 15.03 0.81 -7.77
N GLU A 121 15.14 1.32 -9.00
CA GLU A 121 16.10 2.33 -9.41
C GLU A 121 15.29 3.54 -9.87
N ALA A 122 15.47 4.66 -9.17
CA ALA A 122 14.76 5.90 -9.46
C ALA A 122 15.73 7.03 -9.72
N PHE A 123 15.27 7.97 -10.55
CA PHE A 123 15.93 9.22 -10.83
C PHE A 123 15.10 10.34 -10.21
N ILE A 124 15.71 11.09 -9.28
CA ILE A 124 15.07 12.19 -8.57
C ILE A 124 15.75 13.46 -9.05
N GLN A 125 14.96 14.44 -9.45
CA GLN A 125 15.43 15.76 -9.87
C GLN A 125 14.77 16.78 -8.95
N ALA A 126 15.59 17.56 -8.26
CA ALA A 126 15.17 18.70 -7.46
C ALA A 126 15.65 19.98 -8.14
N ARG A 127 14.82 21.01 -8.11
CA ARG A 127 15.20 22.34 -8.61
C ARG A 127 14.74 23.46 -7.68
N TRP A 128 15.58 24.46 -7.52
CA TRP A 128 15.29 25.66 -6.75
C TRP A 128 16.07 26.86 -7.31
N TYR A 129 15.63 28.07 -6.97
CA TYR A 129 16.31 29.30 -7.33
C TYR A 129 17.30 29.69 -6.23
N GLU A 130 18.50 30.10 -6.64
CA GLU A 130 19.56 30.55 -5.72
C GLU A 130 20.00 31.98 -6.06
N PRO A 131 19.48 32.99 -5.36
CA PRO A 131 19.84 34.39 -5.61
C PRO A 131 21.32 34.71 -5.34
N SER A 132 21.99 33.94 -4.48
CA SER A 132 23.38 34.19 -4.07
C SER A 132 24.40 33.88 -5.17
N LEU A 133 24.00 33.14 -6.21
CA LEU A 133 24.88 32.72 -7.31
C LEU A 133 24.95 33.73 -8.47
N LYS A 134 24.31 34.90 -8.32
CA LYS A 134 24.37 35.98 -9.32
C LYS A 134 25.81 36.47 -9.49
N GLY A 135 26.34 36.39 -10.72
CA GLY A 135 27.65 36.94 -11.09
C GLY A 135 28.87 36.06 -10.77
N THR A 136 28.70 34.80 -10.37
CA THR A 136 29.79 33.84 -10.16
C THR A 136 30.05 33.00 -11.43
N GLU A 137 31.31 32.64 -11.72
CA GLU A 137 31.70 31.84 -12.89
C GLU A 137 31.02 30.44 -12.94
N MET A 138 30.80 29.95 -14.16
CA MET A 138 29.69 29.07 -14.56
C MET A 138 29.73 27.59 -14.13
N ASP A 139 30.80 27.04 -13.55
CA ASP A 139 31.00 25.58 -13.64
C ASP A 139 31.03 24.77 -12.33
N CYS A 140 30.95 25.38 -11.15
CA CYS A 140 30.92 24.59 -9.92
C CYS A 140 29.98 25.13 -8.83
N PHE A 141 28.76 24.57 -8.78
CA PHE A 141 27.97 24.63 -7.56
C PHE A 141 28.65 23.77 -6.49
N ASP A 142 29.08 24.40 -5.40
CA ASP A 142 29.61 23.71 -4.20
C ASP A 142 28.49 23.58 -3.15
N PRO A 143 27.97 22.36 -2.90
CA PRO A 143 26.86 22.14 -1.96
C PRO A 143 27.18 22.51 -0.50
N ASN A 144 28.46 22.70 -0.16
CA ASN A 144 28.87 23.10 1.19
C ASN A 144 28.89 24.62 1.38
N LYS A 145 28.99 25.39 0.29
CA LYS A 145 29.07 26.86 0.33
C LYS A 145 27.71 27.51 0.15
N PHE A 146 26.85 26.90 -0.65
CA PHE A 146 25.53 27.42 -0.98
C PHE A 146 24.42 26.70 -0.22
N TRP A 147 23.21 27.27 -0.29
CA TRP A 147 22.05 26.65 0.32
C TRP A 147 21.76 25.28 -0.31
N ASN A 148 21.50 24.28 0.55
CA ASN A 148 21.29 22.89 0.16
C ASN A 148 19.99 22.38 0.82
N PRO A 149 19.06 21.80 0.04
CA PRO A 149 17.81 21.25 0.57
C PRO A 149 18.00 19.98 1.41
N LEU A 150 19.19 19.36 1.44
CA LEU A 150 19.52 18.20 2.27
C LEU A 150 18.47 17.07 2.18
N LEU A 151 18.08 16.75 0.95
CA LEU A 151 17.05 15.73 0.73
C LEU A 151 17.57 14.35 1.17
N TYR A 152 16.68 13.47 1.60
CA TYR A 152 16.93 12.06 1.88
C TYR A 152 15.71 11.23 1.51
N ILE A 153 15.86 9.91 1.42
CA ILE A 153 14.75 8.99 1.16
C ILE A 153 14.29 8.43 2.49
N ASP A 154 13.02 8.59 2.80
CA ASP A 154 12.46 8.20 4.10
C ASP A 154 12.19 6.69 4.16
N ASN A 155 11.59 6.13 3.11
CA ASN A 155 11.13 4.74 3.10
C ASN A 155 12.17 3.75 2.55
N SER A 156 13.47 4.01 2.71
CA SER A 156 14.54 3.12 2.27
C SER A 156 14.88 2.06 3.32
N VAL A 157 15.12 0.83 2.87
CA VAL A 157 15.58 -0.27 3.72
C VAL A 157 17.07 -0.51 3.48
N GLY A 158 17.89 -0.28 4.50
CA GLY A 158 19.34 -0.43 4.44
C GLY A 158 20.03 0.67 3.63
N ASP A 159 21.23 0.39 3.13
CA ASP A 159 22.04 1.37 2.42
C ASP A 159 21.61 1.51 0.95
N LEU A 160 21.26 2.74 0.57
CA LEU A 160 20.96 3.10 -0.81
C LEU A 160 22.24 3.42 -1.57
N LYS A 161 22.37 2.88 -2.79
CA LYS A 161 23.36 3.40 -3.74
C LYS A 161 22.84 4.71 -4.30
N ASN A 162 23.36 5.83 -3.80
CA ASN A 162 23.00 7.18 -4.19
C ASN A 162 24.15 7.85 -4.94
N ASN A 163 23.88 8.37 -6.13
CA ASN A 163 24.80 9.23 -6.88
C ASN A 163 24.13 10.58 -7.10
N VAL A 164 24.78 11.66 -6.65
CA VAL A 164 24.24 13.02 -6.69
C VAL A 164 25.16 13.90 -7.53
N TRP A 165 24.59 14.66 -8.46
CA TRP A 165 25.31 15.66 -9.24
C TRP A 165 24.44 16.90 -9.46
N HIS A 166 25.08 18.04 -9.70
CA HIS A 166 24.42 19.34 -9.80
C HIS A 166 24.64 19.95 -11.19
N LYS A 167 23.66 20.71 -11.67
CA LYS A 167 23.76 21.52 -12.88
C LYS A 167 23.14 22.89 -12.60
N VAL A 168 23.82 23.97 -12.99
CA VAL A 168 23.30 25.33 -12.90
C VAL A 168 22.76 25.73 -14.28
N VAL A 169 21.57 26.33 -14.32
CA VAL A 169 20.93 26.80 -15.54
C VAL A 169 20.44 28.23 -15.32
N TYR A 170 20.69 29.08 -16.30
CA TYR A 170 20.23 30.47 -16.33
C TYR A 170 19.08 30.57 -17.33
N ASP A 171 17.84 30.71 -16.84
CA ASP A 171 16.62 30.70 -17.67
C ASP A 171 16.22 32.11 -18.15
N GLY A 172 17.20 32.95 -18.49
CA GLY A 172 16.99 34.37 -18.84
C GLY A 172 16.43 35.25 -17.71
N THR A 173 16.13 34.67 -16.54
CA THR A 173 15.79 35.35 -15.30
C THR A 173 17.07 35.71 -14.55
N ASP A 174 17.05 36.84 -13.85
CA ASP A 174 18.22 37.37 -13.13
C ASP A 174 18.70 36.44 -11.99
N THR A 175 17.90 35.44 -11.60
CA THR A 175 18.22 34.44 -10.57
C THR A 175 18.53 33.07 -11.19
N PRO A 176 19.74 32.51 -10.98
CA PRO A 176 20.08 31.17 -11.47
C PRO A 176 19.24 30.08 -10.80
N MET A 177 18.89 29.06 -11.58
CA MET A 177 18.21 27.86 -11.11
C MET A 177 19.20 26.70 -11.01
N ILE A 178 19.21 26.03 -9.86
CA ILE A 178 20.03 24.85 -9.62
C ILE A 178 19.18 23.61 -9.84
N TYR A 179 19.75 22.64 -10.53
CA TYR A 179 19.24 21.28 -10.65
C TYR A 179 20.12 20.33 -9.87
N GLU A 180 19.56 19.73 -8.84
CA GLU A 180 20.16 18.58 -8.16
C GLU A 180 19.55 17.31 -8.71
N MET A 181 20.40 16.43 -9.24
CA MET A 181 20.00 15.18 -9.85
C MET A 181 20.56 14.03 -9.02
N ARG A 182 19.68 13.10 -8.66
CA ARG A 182 20.02 11.95 -7.83
C ARG A 182 19.60 10.67 -8.52
N LYS A 183 20.53 9.74 -8.63
CA LYS A 183 20.24 8.38 -9.06
C LYS A 183 20.32 7.46 -7.85
N VAL A 184 19.18 6.90 -7.49
CA VAL A 184 19.02 6.08 -6.29
C VAL A 184 18.67 4.65 -6.69
N LYS A 185 19.35 3.68 -6.09
CA LYS A 185 19.09 2.26 -6.29
C LYS A 185 19.12 1.55 -4.95
N GLY A 186 18.05 0.81 -4.65
CA GLY A 186 17.99 -0.03 -3.45
C GLY A 186 16.60 -0.62 -3.24
N VAL A 187 16.33 -0.92 -1.97
CA VAL A 187 15.08 -1.54 -1.50
C VAL A 187 14.26 -0.49 -0.75
N PHE A 188 12.96 -0.47 -1.03
CA PHE A 188 12.01 0.46 -0.44
C PHE A 188 10.93 -0.32 0.30
N LEU A 189 10.53 0.20 1.45
CA LEU A 189 9.44 -0.34 2.27
C LEU A 189 8.12 0.21 1.76
N GLU A 190 7.12 -0.66 1.63
CA GLU A 190 5.76 -0.29 1.25
C GLU A 190 4.75 -1.24 1.90
N ASN A 191 3.72 -0.68 2.53
CA ASN A 191 2.69 -1.48 3.19
C ASN A 191 1.67 -1.97 2.16
N LEU A 192 1.61 -3.28 1.92
CA LEU A 192 0.77 -3.85 0.87
C LEU A 192 -0.64 -4.16 1.37
N GLU A 193 -1.64 -3.66 0.67
CA GLU A 193 -3.05 -3.86 1.03
C GLU A 193 -3.62 -5.07 0.28
N LEU A 194 -3.78 -6.20 0.98
CA LEU A 194 -4.07 -7.51 0.38
C LEU A 194 -5.56 -7.93 0.51
N ASN A 195 -6.45 -7.02 0.90
CA ASN A 195 -7.89 -7.31 1.10
C ASN A 195 -8.54 -7.98 -0.13
N ASP A 196 -8.14 -7.53 -1.32
CA ASP A 196 -8.69 -7.97 -2.59
C ASP A 196 -7.77 -8.94 -3.34
N PHE A 197 -6.80 -9.53 -2.64
CA PHE A 197 -5.95 -10.56 -3.22
C PHE A 197 -6.80 -11.70 -3.79
N PRO A 198 -6.54 -12.17 -5.04
CA PRO A 198 -5.38 -11.88 -5.90
C PRO A 198 -5.63 -10.83 -7.01
N VAL A 199 -6.73 -10.08 -6.95
CA VAL A 199 -7.11 -9.04 -7.94
C VAL A 199 -6.76 -7.63 -7.43
N ASP A 200 -5.71 -7.57 -6.60
CA ASP A 200 -5.18 -6.39 -5.96
C ASP A 200 -4.37 -5.50 -6.93
N VAL A 201 -4.36 -4.21 -6.63
CA VAL A 201 -3.46 -3.22 -7.23
C VAL A 201 -2.71 -2.59 -6.07
N GLN A 202 -1.38 -2.65 -6.13
CA GLN A 202 -0.50 -2.17 -5.09
C GLN A 202 0.10 -0.82 -5.49
N ASP A 203 0.23 0.05 -4.50
CA ASP A 203 0.72 1.40 -4.63
C ASP A 203 2.17 1.40 -4.13
N LEU A 204 3.13 1.51 -5.04
CA LEU A 204 4.57 1.48 -4.73
C LEU A 204 5.10 2.91 -4.70
N THR A 205 5.41 3.38 -3.50
CA THR A 205 5.76 4.78 -3.25
C THR A 205 7.26 4.95 -2.97
N ILE A 206 7.86 6.01 -3.47
CA ILE A 206 9.15 6.51 -3.00
C ILE A 206 8.91 7.88 -2.38
N THR A 207 9.31 8.02 -1.10
CA THR A 207 9.12 9.26 -0.34
C THR A 207 10.46 9.96 -0.15
N VAL A 208 10.55 11.16 -0.69
CA VAL A 208 11.69 12.08 -0.53
C VAL A 208 11.33 13.10 0.54
N SER A 209 12.17 13.19 1.56
CA SER A 209 12.04 14.15 2.67
C SER A 209 13.29 15.04 2.75
N THR A 210 13.28 16.03 3.63
CA THR A 210 14.39 16.93 3.92
C THR A 210 14.65 17.00 5.42
N THR A 211 15.91 17.19 5.82
CA THR A 211 16.27 17.48 7.21
C THR A 211 15.85 18.89 7.65
N ARG A 212 15.49 19.76 6.70
CA ARG A 212 14.99 21.12 6.97
C ARG A 212 13.53 21.10 7.43
N THR A 213 13.13 22.12 8.17
CA THR A 213 11.74 22.24 8.66
C THR A 213 10.81 22.81 7.60
N VAL A 214 9.49 22.65 7.78
CA VAL A 214 8.44 23.21 6.90
C VAL A 214 8.50 24.75 6.80
N ASN A 215 9.10 25.41 7.79
CA ASN A 215 9.28 26.86 7.77
C ASN A 215 10.39 27.30 6.78
N GLU A 216 11.40 26.45 6.58
CA GLU A 216 12.53 26.74 5.70
C GLU A 216 12.28 26.30 4.25
N VAL A 217 11.63 25.14 4.07
CA VAL A 217 11.49 24.48 2.76
C VAL A 217 10.05 24.11 2.47
N LEU A 218 9.65 24.34 1.22
CA LEU A 218 8.43 23.78 0.66
C LEU A 218 8.77 22.82 -0.48
N LEU A 219 8.41 21.55 -0.34
CA LEU A 219 8.54 20.56 -1.41
C LEU A 219 7.25 20.51 -2.24
N ILE A 220 7.34 20.75 -3.55
CA ILE A 220 6.21 20.66 -4.48
C ILE A 220 6.55 19.78 -5.69
N ALA A 221 5.53 19.28 -6.38
CA ALA A 221 5.73 18.59 -7.65
C ALA A 221 6.20 19.59 -8.72
N ASP A 222 7.11 19.15 -9.58
CA ASP A 222 7.60 19.94 -10.72
C ASP A 222 6.44 20.40 -11.62
N SER A 223 6.40 21.71 -11.85
CA SER A 223 5.36 22.39 -12.63
C SER A 223 5.49 22.14 -14.14
N HIS A 224 6.70 21.95 -14.64
CA HIS A 224 7.01 21.77 -16.06
C HIS A 224 6.98 20.29 -16.48
N GLN A 225 7.53 19.39 -15.66
CA GLN A 225 7.73 17.99 -16.02
C GLN A 225 7.09 17.05 -14.99
N LEU A 226 6.23 16.14 -15.45
CA LEU A 226 5.61 15.15 -14.57
C LEU A 226 6.62 14.07 -14.14
N SER A 227 6.41 13.57 -12.93
CA SER A 227 6.95 12.27 -12.50
C SER A 227 6.49 11.18 -13.45
N ALA A 228 7.35 10.23 -13.75
CA ALA A 228 7.12 9.24 -14.80
C ALA A 228 7.68 7.87 -14.43
N ILE A 229 7.31 6.85 -15.19
CA ILE A 229 7.79 5.49 -15.00
C ILE A 229 8.18 4.87 -16.34
N ASN A 230 9.32 4.19 -16.35
CA ASN A 230 9.75 3.39 -17.49
C ASN A 230 9.16 1.97 -17.37
N THR A 231 8.04 1.74 -18.03
CA THR A 231 7.32 0.46 -18.02
C THR A 231 8.09 -0.67 -18.72
N HIS A 232 9.03 -0.35 -19.63
CA HIS A 232 9.81 -1.36 -20.35
C HIS A 232 10.90 -2.01 -19.51
N ALA A 233 11.40 -1.31 -18.49
CA ALA A 233 12.46 -1.77 -17.60
C ALA A 233 11.91 -2.40 -16.31
N PHE A 234 10.76 -3.09 -16.40
CA PHE A 234 10.19 -3.82 -15.27
C PHE A 234 10.62 -5.28 -15.32
N ILE A 235 11.20 -5.80 -14.23
CA ILE A 235 11.65 -7.20 -14.15
C ILE A 235 10.45 -8.14 -13.97
N ASP A 236 9.54 -7.80 -13.06
CA ASP A 236 8.50 -8.73 -12.59
C ASP A 236 7.18 -8.66 -13.40
N GLN A 237 7.32 -8.58 -14.72
CA GLN A 237 6.18 -8.48 -15.67
C GLN A 237 5.32 -9.74 -15.73
N GLN A 238 5.81 -10.88 -15.23
CA GLN A 238 5.10 -12.17 -15.25
C GLN A 238 4.05 -12.24 -14.15
N GLU A 239 4.33 -11.69 -12.98
CA GLU A 239 3.39 -11.64 -11.86
C GLU A 239 2.59 -10.33 -11.85
N TRP A 240 3.19 -9.22 -12.28
CA TRP A 240 2.57 -7.90 -12.18
C TRP A 240 2.39 -7.22 -13.54
N ARG A 241 1.52 -6.21 -13.53
CA ARG A 241 1.30 -5.30 -14.64
C ARG A 241 1.39 -3.88 -14.11
N LEU A 242 2.38 -3.15 -14.60
CA LEU A 242 2.61 -1.76 -14.22
C LEU A 242 1.68 -0.82 -15.00
N HIS A 243 1.17 0.19 -14.31
CA HIS A 243 0.44 1.30 -14.91
C HIS A 243 1.40 2.44 -15.30
N GLU A 244 1.02 3.24 -16.30
CA GLU A 244 1.87 4.31 -16.82
C GLU A 244 1.77 5.61 -16.00
N HIS A 245 0.67 5.77 -15.27
CA HIS A 245 0.49 6.93 -14.40
C HIS A 245 1.33 6.82 -13.12
N VAL A 246 1.90 7.97 -12.72
CA VAL A 246 2.54 8.17 -11.43
C VAL A 246 1.78 9.27 -10.71
N GLU A 247 1.30 8.97 -9.51
CA GLU A 247 0.64 9.94 -8.65
C GLU A 247 1.67 10.60 -7.73
N THR A 248 1.57 11.91 -7.57
CA THR A 248 2.45 12.68 -6.68
C THR A 248 1.61 13.27 -5.56
N SER A 249 2.05 13.07 -4.32
CA SER A 249 1.43 13.68 -3.14
C SER A 249 2.49 14.32 -2.26
N THR A 250 2.12 15.44 -1.63
CA THR A 250 2.96 16.11 -0.63
C THR A 250 2.35 15.85 0.74
N LYS A 251 3.15 15.33 1.67
CA LYS A 251 2.75 15.03 3.05
C LYS A 251 3.66 15.76 4.02
N LEU A 252 3.20 15.97 5.24
CA LEU A 252 4.03 16.46 6.33
C LEU A 252 4.39 15.28 7.22
N LEU A 253 5.69 15.05 7.41
CA LEU A 253 6.16 14.05 8.36
C LEU A 253 6.17 14.69 9.75
N SER A 254 5.20 14.29 10.57
CA SER A 254 5.17 14.57 12.00
C SER A 254 5.56 13.31 12.75
N SER A 255 6.73 13.31 13.39
CA SER A 255 7.04 12.27 14.37
C SER A 255 6.26 12.56 15.66
N PRO A 256 5.69 11.54 16.33
CA PRO A 256 4.97 11.73 17.59
C PRO A 256 5.85 12.26 18.72
N PHE A 257 7.18 12.21 18.55
CA PHE A 257 8.16 12.75 19.50
C PHE A 257 8.60 14.18 19.17
N THR A 258 8.12 14.74 18.06
CA THR A 258 8.59 16.02 17.54
C THR A 258 7.49 17.07 17.73
N PRO A 259 7.77 18.18 18.44
CA PRO A 259 6.80 19.26 18.62
C PRO A 259 6.38 19.82 17.24
N SER A 260 5.18 20.39 17.16
CA SER A 260 4.55 20.86 15.91
C SER A 260 5.42 21.80 15.05
N GLN A 261 6.41 22.45 15.65
CA GLN A 261 7.36 23.35 14.97
C GLN A 261 8.48 22.64 14.18
N ASN A 262 8.70 21.35 14.39
CA ASN A 262 9.75 20.56 13.71
C ASN A 262 9.16 19.53 12.75
N GLN A 263 8.08 19.88 12.06
CA GLN A 263 7.58 19.07 10.95
C GLN A 263 8.51 19.19 9.76
N HIS A 264 8.65 18.09 9.03
CA HIS A 264 9.47 18.01 7.81
C HIS A 264 8.55 17.78 6.60
N PRO A 265 8.68 18.57 5.52
CA PRO A 265 7.91 18.33 4.32
C PRO A 265 8.42 17.07 3.61
N ALA A 266 7.51 16.28 3.07
CA ALA A 266 7.80 15.09 2.29
C ALA A 266 7.03 15.08 0.97
N PHE A 267 7.71 14.61 -0.07
CA PHE A 267 7.19 14.42 -1.40
C PHE A 267 7.18 12.93 -1.72
N SER A 268 6.00 12.38 -1.99
CA SER A 268 5.79 10.98 -2.29
C SER A 268 5.37 10.82 -3.75
N ALA A 269 6.11 10.02 -4.51
CA ALA A 269 5.74 9.61 -5.85
C ALA A 269 5.35 8.13 -5.84
N THR A 270 4.13 7.83 -6.26
CA THR A 270 3.50 6.51 -6.20
C THR A 270 3.25 5.97 -7.60
N CYS A 271 3.75 4.77 -7.89
CA CYS A 271 3.42 4.03 -9.10
C CYS A 271 2.51 2.85 -8.77
N HIS A 272 1.62 2.48 -9.69
CA HIS A 272 0.61 1.45 -9.42
C HIS A 272 0.93 0.15 -10.17
N ALA A 273 1.01 -0.97 -9.42
CA ALA A 273 1.27 -2.30 -9.94
C ALA A 273 0.08 -3.23 -9.70
N ALA A 274 -0.56 -3.73 -10.77
CA ALA A 274 -1.68 -4.66 -10.69
C ALA A 274 -1.21 -6.11 -10.79
N ARG A 275 -1.64 -6.97 -9.87
CA ARG A 275 -1.28 -8.39 -9.91
C ARG A 275 -1.98 -9.12 -11.07
N ARG A 276 -1.36 -10.16 -11.61
CA ARG A 276 -1.93 -11.08 -12.59
C ARG A 276 -2.56 -12.29 -11.87
N PRO A 277 -3.90 -12.35 -11.73
CA PRO A 277 -4.57 -13.37 -10.93
C PRO A 277 -4.61 -14.78 -11.55
N GLY A 278 -4.07 -14.96 -12.78
CA GLY A 278 -4.25 -16.18 -13.57
C GLY A 278 -3.76 -17.46 -12.88
N TYR A 279 -2.63 -17.38 -12.18
CA TYR A 279 -2.11 -18.48 -11.37
C TYR A 279 -3.10 -18.91 -10.28
N PHE A 280 -3.64 -17.95 -9.53
CA PHE A 280 -4.56 -18.23 -8.42
C PHE A 280 -5.91 -18.78 -8.90
N TYR A 281 -6.40 -18.35 -10.07
CA TYR A 281 -7.63 -18.92 -10.64
C TYR A 281 -7.50 -20.41 -10.93
N TRP A 282 -6.41 -20.83 -11.58
CA TRP A 282 -6.21 -22.24 -11.96
C TRP A 282 -5.71 -23.11 -10.82
N ASN A 283 -4.81 -22.60 -9.99
CA ASN A 283 -4.16 -23.43 -8.98
C ASN A 283 -4.85 -23.36 -7.62
N VAL A 284 -5.71 -22.38 -7.36
CA VAL A 284 -6.38 -22.23 -6.06
C VAL A 284 -7.89 -22.34 -6.18
N TYR A 285 -8.53 -21.41 -6.90
CA TYR A 285 -9.99 -21.40 -7.04
C TYR A 285 -10.51 -22.67 -7.69
N PHE A 286 -9.92 -23.07 -8.82
CA PHE A 286 -10.31 -24.28 -9.52
C PHE A 286 -10.11 -25.54 -8.66
N LEU A 287 -8.97 -25.69 -7.98
CA LEU A 287 -8.74 -26.89 -7.14
C LEU A 287 -9.76 -27.00 -5.99
N ILE A 288 -10.05 -25.91 -5.28
CA ILE A 288 -11.05 -25.91 -4.20
C ILE A 288 -12.46 -26.18 -4.74
N PHE A 289 -12.79 -25.64 -5.91
CA PHE A 289 -14.05 -25.96 -6.59
C PHE A 289 -14.18 -27.47 -6.82
N PHE A 290 -13.14 -28.15 -7.33
CA PHE A 290 -13.18 -29.61 -7.51
C PHE A 290 -13.31 -30.38 -6.18
N ILE A 291 -12.55 -29.99 -5.15
CA ILE A 291 -12.65 -30.62 -3.82
C ILE A 291 -14.07 -30.52 -3.27
N THR A 292 -14.72 -29.37 -3.43
CA THR A 292 -16.09 -29.16 -2.94
C THR A 292 -17.15 -29.82 -3.80
N VAL A 293 -16.97 -29.89 -5.12
CA VAL A 293 -17.87 -30.68 -6.01
C VAL A 293 -17.80 -32.16 -5.68
N MET A 294 -16.62 -32.70 -5.36
CA MET A 294 -16.47 -34.09 -4.90
C MET A 294 -17.23 -34.37 -3.61
N ALA A 295 -17.59 -33.36 -2.80
CA ALA A 295 -18.45 -33.58 -1.65
C ALA A 295 -19.82 -34.13 -2.03
N PHE A 296 -20.34 -33.83 -3.24
CA PHE A 296 -21.63 -34.35 -3.68
C PHE A 296 -21.59 -35.86 -4.00
N THR A 297 -20.42 -36.44 -4.30
CA THR A 297 -20.33 -37.89 -4.56
C THR A 297 -20.58 -38.72 -3.30
N THR A 298 -20.43 -38.12 -2.11
CA THR A 298 -20.73 -38.78 -0.83
C THR A 298 -22.21 -39.17 -0.69
N PHE A 299 -23.13 -38.40 -1.30
CA PHE A 299 -24.56 -38.71 -1.33
C PHE A 299 -24.87 -39.96 -2.17
N SER A 300 -23.95 -40.39 -3.05
CA SER A 300 -24.11 -41.63 -3.82
C SER A 300 -23.97 -42.90 -2.97
N VAL A 301 -23.31 -42.81 -1.80
CA VAL A 301 -23.20 -43.92 -0.84
C VAL A 301 -24.51 -44.04 -0.08
N THR A 302 -25.05 -45.22 0.20
CA THR A 302 -26.31 -45.37 0.93
C THR A 302 -26.23 -44.84 2.37
N TYR A 303 -27.32 -44.24 2.90
CA TYR A 303 -27.40 -43.70 4.26
C TYR A 303 -27.29 -44.77 5.37
N ASN A 304 -27.55 -46.05 5.04
CA ASN A 304 -27.41 -47.20 5.95
C ASN A 304 -25.95 -47.45 6.40
N LEU A 305 -24.96 -46.85 5.72
CA LEU A 305 -23.53 -47.00 6.02
C LEU A 305 -22.92 -45.64 6.39
N PRO A 306 -23.32 -45.05 7.54
CA PRO A 306 -22.89 -43.71 7.92
C PRO A 306 -21.37 -43.60 8.11
N GLN A 307 -20.71 -44.68 8.52
CA GLN A 307 -19.25 -44.76 8.65
C GLN A 307 -18.54 -44.37 7.34
N ASN A 308 -18.99 -44.89 6.21
CA ASN A 308 -18.37 -44.63 4.91
C ASN A 308 -18.59 -43.17 4.46
N ARG A 309 -19.80 -42.62 4.66
CA ARG A 309 -20.12 -41.23 4.32
C ARG A 309 -19.31 -40.23 5.15
N LEU A 310 -19.20 -40.48 6.46
CA LEU A 310 -18.42 -39.64 7.38
C LEU A 310 -16.92 -39.70 7.07
N GLN A 311 -16.39 -40.90 6.78
CA GLN A 311 -14.99 -41.07 6.39
C GLN A 311 -14.64 -40.27 5.13
N LEU A 312 -15.50 -40.29 4.10
CA LEU A 312 -15.28 -39.49 2.88
C LEU A 312 -15.37 -37.98 3.19
N SER A 313 -16.35 -37.57 4.01
CA SER A 313 -16.55 -36.16 4.39
C SER A 313 -15.36 -35.60 5.16
N PHE A 314 -14.84 -36.34 6.15
CA PHE A 314 -13.65 -35.95 6.90
C PHE A 314 -12.40 -35.90 6.03
N THR A 315 -12.27 -36.83 5.07
CA THR A 315 -11.16 -36.84 4.11
C THR A 315 -11.16 -35.56 3.27
N LEU A 316 -12.32 -35.16 2.75
CA LEU A 316 -12.47 -33.91 1.98
C LEU A 316 -12.23 -32.66 2.84
N LEU A 317 -12.70 -32.67 4.09
CA LEU A 317 -12.47 -31.58 5.04
C LEU A 317 -10.97 -31.43 5.35
N LEU A 318 -10.27 -32.53 5.65
CA LEU A 318 -8.83 -32.53 5.87
C LEU A 318 -8.07 -32.07 4.63
N THR A 319 -8.49 -32.52 3.45
CA THR A 319 -7.91 -32.07 2.16
C THR A 319 -8.05 -30.56 2.00
N ALA A 320 -9.23 -29.99 2.29
CA ALA A 320 -9.44 -28.55 2.21
C ALA A 320 -8.59 -27.78 3.23
N VAL A 321 -8.49 -28.27 4.48
CA VAL A 321 -7.67 -27.66 5.54
C VAL A 321 -6.19 -27.65 5.17
N THR A 322 -5.67 -28.79 4.71
CA THR A 322 -4.28 -28.90 4.23
C THR A 322 -4.04 -27.94 3.06
N PHE A 323 -4.98 -27.86 2.12
CA PHE A 323 -4.85 -26.94 0.98
C PHE A 323 -4.81 -25.47 1.42
N LYS A 324 -5.63 -25.06 2.40
CA LYS A 324 -5.55 -23.71 2.99
C LYS A 324 -4.18 -23.42 3.59
N TRP A 325 -3.60 -24.38 4.31
CA TRP A 325 -2.27 -24.21 4.89
C TRP A 325 -1.20 -23.94 3.84
N VAL A 326 -1.30 -24.59 2.67
CA VAL A 326 -0.40 -24.33 1.53
C VAL A 326 -0.58 -22.91 1.01
N VAL A 327 -1.83 -22.46 0.83
CA VAL A 327 -2.12 -21.13 0.28
C VAL A 327 -1.68 -20.00 1.22
N VAL A 328 -1.81 -20.18 2.54
CA VAL A 328 -1.37 -19.18 3.54
C VAL A 328 0.14 -18.93 3.48
N ARG A 329 0.95 -19.88 2.99
CA ARG A 329 2.40 -19.66 2.83
C ARG A 329 2.76 -18.67 1.73
N CYS A 330 1.84 -18.38 0.82
CA CYS A 330 2.04 -17.41 -0.26
C CYS A 330 1.76 -15.97 0.18
N LEU A 331 1.25 -15.75 1.40
CA LEU A 331 0.84 -14.44 1.90
C LEU A 331 1.52 -14.15 3.24
N PRO A 332 1.83 -12.88 3.55
CA PRO A 332 2.27 -12.51 4.89
C PRO A 332 1.15 -12.78 5.89
N THR A 333 1.52 -12.96 7.17
CA THR A 333 0.55 -13.18 8.25
C THR A 333 -0.18 -11.89 8.57
N ILE A 334 -1.32 -11.67 7.91
CA ILE A 334 -2.19 -10.51 8.08
C ILE A 334 -3.37 -10.83 9.00
N SER A 335 -3.82 -9.84 9.77
CA SER A 335 -4.93 -9.99 10.74
C SER A 335 -6.32 -10.02 10.10
N TYR A 336 -6.43 -9.61 8.84
CA TYR A 336 -7.70 -9.53 8.10
C TYR A 336 -7.78 -10.62 7.02
N LEU A 337 -9.00 -10.88 6.57
CA LEU A 337 -9.30 -11.97 5.64
C LEU A 337 -9.27 -11.48 4.18
N THR A 338 -8.42 -12.08 3.35
CA THR A 338 -8.37 -11.78 1.91
C THR A 338 -9.60 -12.32 1.18
N THR A 339 -9.85 -11.81 -0.03
CA THR A 339 -10.93 -12.33 -0.88
C THR A 339 -10.75 -13.80 -1.23
N LEU A 340 -9.52 -14.23 -1.45
CA LEU A 340 -9.18 -15.64 -1.63
C LEU A 340 -9.53 -16.45 -0.38
N ASP A 341 -9.12 -16.00 0.81
CA ASP A 341 -9.37 -16.73 2.05
C ASP A 341 -10.86 -16.84 2.38
N LYS A 342 -11.65 -15.80 2.06
CA LYS A 342 -13.13 -15.85 2.16
C LYS A 342 -13.71 -17.02 1.37
N TYR A 343 -13.23 -17.22 0.15
CA TYR A 343 -13.69 -18.33 -0.71
C TYR A 343 -13.28 -19.69 -0.14
N VAL A 344 -12.04 -19.83 0.31
CA VAL A 344 -11.54 -21.08 0.92
C VAL A 344 -12.30 -21.41 2.20
N LEU A 345 -12.48 -20.44 3.10
CA LEU A 345 -13.21 -20.62 4.35
C LEU A 345 -14.69 -20.97 4.11
N LEU A 346 -15.36 -20.28 3.19
CA LEU A 346 -16.76 -20.56 2.90
C LEU A 346 -16.95 -21.94 2.28
N SER A 347 -15.99 -22.36 1.44
CA SER A 347 -15.91 -23.73 0.90
C SER A 347 -15.74 -24.77 2.01
N MET A 348 -14.90 -24.50 3.01
CA MET A 348 -14.76 -25.37 4.20
C MET A 348 -16.03 -25.44 5.03
N VAL A 349 -16.69 -24.30 5.26
CA VAL A 349 -17.97 -24.26 5.99
C VAL A 349 -19.01 -25.13 5.27
N MET A 350 -19.08 -25.08 3.94
CA MET A 350 -19.95 -25.98 3.17
C MET A 350 -19.62 -27.46 3.37
N LEU A 351 -18.32 -27.84 3.39
CA LEU A 351 -17.91 -29.21 3.70
C LEU A 351 -18.31 -29.63 5.13
N CYS A 352 -18.20 -28.72 6.10
CA CYS A 352 -18.67 -28.96 7.47
C CYS A 352 -20.19 -29.16 7.51
N VAL A 353 -20.98 -28.39 6.75
CA VAL A 353 -22.44 -28.55 6.66
C VAL A 353 -22.80 -29.91 6.07
N VAL A 354 -22.12 -30.34 4.99
CA VAL A 354 -22.31 -31.68 4.40
C VAL A 354 -21.96 -32.78 5.41
N CYS A 355 -20.85 -32.62 6.14
CA CYS A 355 -20.44 -33.56 7.18
C CYS A 355 -21.46 -33.64 8.32
N ALA A 356 -21.97 -32.50 8.79
CA ALA A 356 -23.00 -32.43 9.82
C ALA A 356 -24.31 -33.08 9.34
N TRP A 357 -24.70 -32.86 8.08
CA TRP A 357 -25.85 -33.51 7.48
C TRP A 357 -25.73 -35.05 7.50
N HIS A 358 -24.58 -35.59 7.11
CA HIS A 358 -24.36 -37.04 7.17
C HIS A 358 -24.38 -37.61 8.59
N ALA A 359 -24.00 -36.82 9.60
CA ALA A 359 -24.12 -37.25 11.00
C ALA A 359 -25.59 -37.24 11.46
N ILE A 360 -26.38 -36.23 11.05
CA ILE A 360 -27.79 -36.10 11.44
C ILE A 360 -28.64 -37.19 10.78
N ILE A 361 -28.43 -37.46 9.49
CA ILE A 361 -29.23 -38.45 8.75
C ILE A 361 -29.03 -39.87 9.30
N ALA A 362 -27.88 -40.15 9.90
CA ALA A 362 -27.57 -41.45 10.53
C ALA A 362 -28.45 -41.76 11.75
N VAL A 363 -29.07 -40.75 12.37
CA VAL A 363 -29.94 -40.90 13.56
C VAL A 363 -31.43 -40.97 13.15
N CYS A 364 -31.77 -40.62 11.91
CA CYS A 364 -33.14 -40.57 11.43
C CYS A 364 -33.67 -41.95 11.03
N SER A 365 -34.98 -42.18 11.17
CA SER A 365 -35.64 -43.41 10.69
C SER A 365 -35.53 -43.58 9.17
N ASP A 366 -35.40 -44.84 8.70
CA ASP A 366 -35.06 -45.17 7.32
C ASP A 366 -36.04 -44.63 6.26
N GLU A 367 -37.34 -44.64 6.54
CA GLU A 367 -38.37 -44.16 5.62
C GLU A 367 -38.28 -42.65 5.41
N VAL A 368 -38.06 -41.92 6.51
CA VAL A 368 -37.93 -40.46 6.52
C VAL A 368 -36.57 -40.06 5.96
N ALA A 369 -35.51 -40.81 6.27
CA ALA A 369 -34.14 -40.51 5.85
C ALA A 369 -33.99 -40.42 4.32
N ARG A 370 -34.57 -41.34 3.55
CA ARG A 370 -34.45 -41.32 2.08
C ARG A 370 -35.02 -40.06 1.45
N TYR A 371 -36.19 -39.62 1.93
CA TYR A 371 -36.84 -38.41 1.42
C TYR A 371 -36.00 -37.16 1.72
N TRP A 372 -35.58 -37.01 2.98
CA TRP A 372 -34.79 -35.86 3.41
C TRP A 372 -33.40 -35.82 2.78
N ASP A 373 -32.74 -36.97 2.58
CA ASP A 373 -31.40 -37.03 1.98
C ASP A 373 -31.42 -36.56 0.50
N ASN A 374 -32.43 -36.97 -0.25
CA ASN A 374 -32.64 -36.48 -1.62
C ASN A 374 -32.95 -34.98 -1.67
N MET A 375 -33.80 -34.49 -0.76
CA MET A 375 -34.09 -33.05 -0.65
C MET A 375 -32.86 -32.24 -0.23
N ALA A 376 -32.01 -32.77 0.65
CA ALA A 376 -30.76 -32.16 1.06
C ALA A 376 -29.76 -32.08 -0.09
N LEU A 377 -29.61 -33.15 -0.89
CA LEU A 377 -28.77 -33.13 -2.09
C LEU A 377 -29.19 -32.02 -3.06
N ILE A 378 -30.48 -31.94 -3.39
CA ILE A 378 -31.00 -30.94 -4.34
C ILE A 378 -30.82 -29.52 -3.76
N SER A 379 -31.20 -29.31 -2.50
CA SER A 379 -31.10 -27.99 -1.86
C SER A 379 -29.64 -27.53 -1.71
N LEU A 380 -28.73 -28.39 -1.27
CA LEU A 380 -27.31 -28.07 -1.16
C LEU A 380 -26.67 -27.82 -2.52
N ALA A 381 -27.04 -28.59 -3.56
CA ALA A 381 -26.56 -28.36 -4.93
C ALA A 381 -27.04 -27.00 -5.49
N VAL A 382 -28.31 -26.64 -5.26
CA VAL A 382 -28.85 -25.33 -5.66
C VAL A 382 -28.16 -24.20 -4.90
N ILE A 383 -28.02 -24.31 -3.58
CA ILE A 383 -27.33 -23.28 -2.77
C ILE A 383 -25.87 -23.14 -3.22
N TYR A 384 -25.17 -24.24 -3.46
CA TYR A 384 -23.78 -24.24 -3.90
C TYR A 384 -23.60 -23.62 -5.28
N THR A 385 -24.47 -23.95 -6.24
CA THR A 385 -24.42 -23.37 -7.59
C THR A 385 -24.74 -21.88 -7.56
N LEU A 386 -25.75 -21.45 -6.80
CA LEU A 386 -26.06 -20.02 -6.61
C LEU A 386 -24.90 -19.28 -5.96
N PHE A 387 -24.28 -19.86 -4.92
CA PHE A 387 -23.11 -19.29 -4.26
C PHE A 387 -21.96 -19.06 -5.26
N HIS A 388 -21.64 -20.05 -6.10
CA HIS A 388 -20.57 -19.92 -7.09
C HIS A 388 -20.91 -18.89 -8.16
N VAL A 389 -22.13 -18.89 -8.70
CA VAL A 389 -22.57 -17.90 -9.68
C VAL A 389 -22.47 -16.50 -9.10
N PHE A 390 -22.97 -16.28 -7.88
CA PHE A 390 -22.86 -15.00 -7.19
C PHE A 390 -21.39 -14.59 -7.00
N PHE A 391 -20.54 -15.50 -6.52
CA PHE A 391 -19.13 -15.22 -6.27
C PHE A 391 -18.39 -14.87 -7.56
N PHE A 392 -18.60 -15.61 -8.66
CA PHE A 392 -17.98 -15.32 -9.95
C PHE A 392 -18.45 -13.97 -10.52
N LEU A 393 -19.75 -13.66 -10.43
CA LEU A 393 -20.28 -12.36 -10.87
C LEU A 393 -19.68 -11.23 -10.03
N TRP A 394 -19.66 -11.37 -8.70
CA TRP A 394 -19.07 -10.38 -7.81
C TRP A 394 -17.59 -10.15 -8.12
N MET A 395 -16.80 -11.22 -8.25
CA MET A 395 -15.39 -11.15 -8.66
C MET A 395 -15.20 -10.47 -10.01
N TYR A 396 -16.04 -10.79 -11.00
CA TYR A 396 -16.01 -10.17 -12.31
C TYR A 396 -16.29 -8.66 -12.22
N PHE A 397 -17.34 -8.25 -11.50
CA PHE A 397 -17.69 -6.84 -11.33
C PHE A 397 -16.62 -6.05 -10.58
N VAL A 398 -16.05 -6.62 -9.49
CA VAL A 398 -14.95 -5.99 -8.73
C VAL A 398 -13.73 -5.78 -9.63
N THR A 399 -13.32 -6.82 -10.36
CA THR A 399 -12.19 -6.76 -11.29
C THR A 399 -12.44 -5.74 -12.41
N TYR A 400 -13.67 -5.73 -12.94
CA TYR A 400 -14.07 -4.82 -14.02
C TYR A 400 -14.05 -3.36 -13.59
N ARG A 401 -14.64 -3.06 -12.44
CA ARG A 401 -14.68 -1.72 -11.85
C ARG A 401 -13.25 -1.18 -11.65
N ARG A 402 -12.35 -2.00 -11.10
CA ARG A 402 -10.94 -1.62 -10.88
C ARG A 402 -10.21 -1.31 -12.17
N ARG A 403 -10.31 -2.20 -13.16
CA ARG A 403 -9.68 -1.98 -14.47
C ARG A 403 -10.17 -0.70 -15.14
N ARG A 404 -11.45 -0.33 -14.97
CA ARG A 404 -11.98 0.93 -15.50
C ARG A 404 -11.39 2.15 -14.79
N VAL A 405 -11.27 2.12 -13.46
CA VAL A 405 -10.70 3.23 -12.67
C VAL A 405 -9.25 3.48 -13.08
N MET A 406 -8.42 2.44 -13.15
CA MET A 406 -7.00 2.60 -13.50
C MET A 406 -6.81 3.07 -14.94
N LYS A 407 -7.60 2.57 -15.90
CA LYS A 407 -7.58 3.08 -17.28
C LYS A 407 -7.96 4.56 -17.38
N ARG A 408 -8.86 5.03 -16.51
CA ARG A 408 -9.22 6.46 -16.46
C ARG A 408 -8.04 7.30 -15.98
N LYS A 409 -7.36 6.86 -14.91
CA LYS A 409 -6.16 7.51 -14.37
C LYS A 409 -5.02 7.54 -15.39
N ASP A 410 -4.76 6.43 -16.09
CA ASP A 410 -3.78 6.37 -17.18
C ASP A 410 -4.08 7.41 -18.27
N LYS A 411 -5.35 7.52 -18.70
CA LYS A 411 -5.78 8.49 -19.72
C LYS A 411 -5.61 9.94 -19.25
N GLU A 412 -5.96 10.23 -17.99
CA GLU A 412 -5.82 11.56 -17.40
C GLU A 412 -4.36 11.97 -17.29
N TYR A 413 -3.50 11.08 -16.79
CA TYR A 413 -2.06 11.31 -16.72
C TYR A 413 -1.45 11.60 -18.10
N LEU A 414 -1.80 10.80 -19.12
CA LEU A 414 -1.31 11.00 -20.49
C LEU A 414 -1.77 12.35 -21.07
N LYS A 415 -3.01 12.76 -20.78
CA LYS A 415 -3.54 14.06 -21.19
C LYS A 415 -2.75 15.21 -20.55
N THR A 416 -2.58 15.19 -19.23
CA THR A 416 -1.82 16.21 -18.50
C THR A 416 -0.36 16.27 -18.96
N ARG A 417 0.25 15.10 -19.22
CA ARG A 417 1.62 15.02 -19.75
C ARG A 417 1.74 15.68 -21.13
N PHE A 418 0.78 15.43 -22.02
CA PHE A 418 0.76 16.02 -23.36
C PHE A 418 0.55 17.54 -23.31
N GLU A 419 -0.34 18.03 -22.45
CA GLU A 419 -0.59 19.46 -22.25
C GLU A 419 0.66 20.19 -21.78
N ARG A 420 1.38 19.65 -20.78
CA ARG A 420 2.64 20.24 -20.27
C ARG A 420 3.78 20.22 -21.29
N LEU A 421 3.87 19.16 -22.10
CA LEU A 421 4.86 19.09 -23.19
C LEU A 421 4.59 20.16 -24.25
N ASN A 422 3.31 20.40 -24.59
CA ASN A 422 2.95 21.42 -25.57
C ASN A 422 3.15 22.84 -25.04
N SER A 423 2.92 23.10 -23.75
CA SER A 423 3.20 24.42 -23.17
C SER A 423 4.68 24.77 -23.18
N LEU A 424 5.57 23.78 -23.04
CA LEU A 424 7.02 23.98 -23.12
C LEU A 424 7.49 24.23 -24.57
N GLY A 425 6.79 23.68 -25.56
CA GLY A 425 7.13 23.86 -26.98
C GLY A 425 6.71 25.19 -27.61
N HIS A 426 6.10 26.11 -26.85
CA HIS A 426 5.62 27.41 -27.36
C HIS A 426 6.56 28.60 -27.09
N HIS A 427 7.77 28.36 -26.54
CA HIS A 427 8.82 29.38 -26.47
C HIS A 427 9.69 29.35 -27.75
N PRO A 428 9.71 30.42 -28.58
CA PRO A 428 10.60 30.49 -29.73
C PRO A 428 12.01 30.89 -29.27
N GLY A 429 12.94 29.94 -29.34
CA GLY A 429 14.39 30.19 -29.23
C GLY A 429 15.00 29.66 -27.93
N ASP A 430 15.57 28.46 -27.96
CA ASP A 430 17.01 28.29 -28.07
C ASP A 430 17.33 26.81 -28.33
N GLN A 431 18.17 26.53 -29.34
CA GLN A 431 18.66 25.18 -29.63
C GLN A 431 20.02 25.03 -28.95
N SER A 432 20.10 24.22 -27.90
CA SER A 432 21.36 23.57 -27.53
C SER A 432 21.12 22.22 -26.84
N ASP A 433 21.94 21.26 -27.26
CA ASP A 433 21.76 19.82 -27.15
C ASP A 433 21.86 19.28 -25.71
N THR A 434 20.84 18.52 -25.27
CA THR A 434 21.05 17.22 -24.59
C THR A 434 19.74 16.41 -24.57
N TYR A 435 19.52 15.54 -25.55
CA TYR A 435 18.47 14.51 -25.47
C TYR A 435 19.02 13.14 -25.81
N VAL A 436 19.28 12.36 -24.76
CA VAL A 436 19.33 10.91 -24.85
C VAL A 436 17.89 10.41 -25.00
N GLY A 437 17.56 9.94 -26.21
CA GLY A 437 16.54 8.93 -26.47
C GLY A 437 15.06 9.31 -26.25
N SER A 438 14.42 9.90 -27.25
CA SER A 438 12.97 9.73 -27.46
C SER A 438 12.53 10.06 -28.90
N SER A 439 13.13 9.40 -29.90
CA SER A 439 12.59 9.40 -31.26
C SER A 439 11.60 8.25 -31.41
N ALA A 440 10.40 8.39 -30.83
CA ALA A 440 9.27 7.48 -31.07
C ALA A 440 7.90 8.12 -30.79
N ALA A 441 7.82 9.23 -30.04
CA ALA A 441 6.55 9.76 -29.56
C ALA A 441 5.78 10.63 -30.59
N THR A 442 6.42 11.11 -31.66
CA THR A 442 5.80 12.09 -32.57
C THR A 442 5.03 11.46 -33.75
N THR A 443 5.14 10.15 -33.98
CA THR A 443 4.50 9.48 -35.14
C THR A 443 3.19 8.75 -34.81
N VAL A 444 2.84 8.57 -33.54
CA VAL A 444 1.76 7.64 -33.15
C VAL A 444 0.38 8.31 -32.95
N VAL A 445 0.30 9.64 -32.86
CA VAL A 445 -0.97 10.31 -32.44
C VAL A 445 -1.91 10.68 -33.61
N ARG A 446 -1.50 10.53 -34.88
CA ARG A 446 -2.37 10.88 -36.04
C ARG A 446 -3.28 9.75 -36.54
N LYS A 447 -3.30 8.58 -35.89
CA LYS A 447 -4.04 7.39 -36.37
C LYS A 447 -4.99 6.77 -35.34
N THR A 448 -5.82 7.55 -34.65
CA THR A 448 -6.94 6.98 -33.88
C THR A 448 -8.07 7.99 -33.71
N LEU A 449 -8.72 8.35 -34.81
CA LEU A 449 -10.08 8.89 -34.75
C LEU A 449 -10.83 8.61 -36.06
N HIS A 450 -11.24 7.36 -36.28
CA HIS A 450 -12.42 7.02 -37.08
C HIS A 450 -13.00 5.68 -36.58
N PRO A 451 -14.33 5.55 -36.50
CA PRO A 451 -14.98 4.37 -35.93
C PRO A 451 -14.88 3.18 -36.90
N LEU A 452 -14.47 2.03 -36.37
CA LEU A 452 -14.39 0.76 -37.11
C LEU A 452 -15.79 0.17 -37.28
N THR A 453 -16.34 0.29 -38.48
CA THR A 453 -17.32 -0.64 -39.04
C THR A 453 -16.63 -1.57 -40.04
N SER A 454 -17.13 -2.81 -40.10
CA SER A 454 -17.03 -3.76 -41.22
C SER A 454 -15.84 -4.74 -41.27
N THR A 455 -16.07 -5.93 -40.71
CA THR A 455 -16.15 -7.27 -41.36
C THR A 455 -15.53 -7.58 -42.75
N GLU A 456 -14.57 -6.85 -43.30
CA GLU A 456 -14.02 -7.17 -44.64
C GLU A 456 -12.49 -7.14 -44.75
N LYS A 457 -11.76 -7.94 -43.95
CA LYS A 457 -10.32 -8.17 -44.16
C LYS A 457 -9.83 -9.61 -43.95
N ILE A 458 -10.69 -10.60 -44.24
CA ILE A 458 -10.30 -12.02 -44.29
C ILE A 458 -10.47 -12.63 -45.71
N LEU A 459 -11.16 -11.95 -46.63
CA LEU A 459 -11.43 -12.45 -47.99
C LEU A 459 -10.61 -11.79 -49.11
N GLN A 460 -9.35 -11.43 -48.84
CA GLN A 460 -8.47 -10.85 -49.89
C GLN A 460 -7.01 -11.30 -49.79
N ARG A 461 -6.78 -12.53 -49.31
CA ARG A 461 -5.46 -13.20 -49.34
C ARG A 461 -5.50 -14.64 -49.87
N LEU A 462 -6.57 -15.05 -50.55
CA LEU A 462 -6.73 -16.40 -51.11
C LEU A 462 -7.11 -16.43 -52.60
N SER A 463 -6.88 -15.36 -53.36
CA SER A 463 -7.22 -15.30 -54.80
C SER A 463 -6.04 -14.95 -55.71
N SER A 464 -4.82 -15.37 -55.35
CA SER A 464 -3.66 -15.27 -56.24
C SER A 464 -2.77 -16.52 -56.17
N SER A 465 -3.31 -17.67 -56.56
CA SER A 465 -2.54 -18.81 -57.09
C SER A 465 -3.47 -19.96 -57.49
N SER A 466 -4.23 -19.77 -58.58
CA SER A 466 -4.82 -20.86 -59.37
C SER A 466 -5.32 -20.26 -60.66
N ASP A 467 -4.55 -20.43 -61.74
CA ASP A 467 -5.02 -20.71 -63.11
C ASP A 467 -3.89 -20.43 -64.10
N ALA A 468 -3.10 -21.46 -64.40
CA ALA A 468 -2.56 -21.71 -65.73
C ALA A 468 -1.91 -23.09 -65.76
N ILE A 469 -2.56 -24.04 -66.45
CA ILE A 469 -2.00 -24.92 -67.49
C ILE A 469 -2.84 -26.20 -67.54
N CYS A 470 -3.55 -26.38 -68.65
CA CYS A 470 -4.23 -27.60 -69.05
C CYS A 470 -3.56 -28.14 -70.32
N ARG A 471 -3.26 -29.45 -70.29
CA ARG A 471 -3.11 -30.43 -71.40
C ARG A 471 -1.88 -30.37 -72.33
N SER A 472 -1.05 -31.42 -72.27
CA SER A 472 -0.97 -32.52 -73.28
C SER A 472 0.23 -33.48 -73.01
N SER A 473 -0.02 -34.80 -72.99
CA SER A 473 0.98 -35.90 -73.07
C SER A 473 1.37 -36.20 -74.54
N PRO A 474 2.22 -37.21 -74.91
CA PRO A 474 3.09 -38.14 -74.15
C PRO A 474 4.54 -38.31 -74.73
N THR A 475 5.31 -39.24 -74.13
CA THR A 475 6.50 -40.01 -74.64
C THR A 475 7.91 -39.71 -74.07
N GLN A 476 8.55 -40.81 -73.62
CA GLN A 476 9.94 -41.07 -73.13
C GLN A 476 11.02 -40.91 -74.23
N PRO A 477 12.36 -41.02 -73.99
CA PRO A 477 13.06 -41.79 -72.95
C PRO A 477 14.29 -41.16 -72.21
N ASP A 478 14.58 -41.77 -71.05
CA ASP A 478 15.86 -42.13 -70.39
C ASP A 478 17.04 -41.14 -70.27
N HIS A 479 17.43 -40.81 -69.02
CA HIS A 479 18.56 -41.45 -68.30
C HIS A 479 18.92 -40.76 -66.96
N LYS A 480 19.13 -41.59 -65.92
CA LYS A 480 20.12 -41.47 -64.82
C LYS A 480 20.04 -40.28 -63.83
N ILE A 481 19.56 -40.54 -62.60
CA ILE A 481 20.36 -40.69 -61.36
C ILE A 481 19.43 -40.71 -60.14
N LEU A 482 19.45 -41.83 -59.44
CA LEU A 482 18.76 -42.10 -58.18
C LEU A 482 19.71 -41.75 -57.01
N THR A 483 19.14 -41.46 -55.83
CA THR A 483 19.72 -41.44 -54.46
C THR A 483 19.94 -40.07 -53.80
N ASN A 484 18.90 -39.54 -53.14
CA ASN A 484 19.07 -38.84 -51.86
C ASN A 484 17.74 -38.57 -51.13
N LYS A 485 17.11 -39.63 -50.59
CA LYS A 485 16.03 -39.48 -49.60
C LYS A 485 16.27 -40.23 -48.28
N HIS A 486 17.44 -40.84 -48.10
CA HIS A 486 17.74 -41.63 -46.90
C HIS A 486 18.75 -40.97 -45.94
N ALA A 487 19.24 -39.76 -46.27
CA ALA A 487 20.29 -39.07 -45.50
C ALA A 487 19.75 -37.97 -44.54
N LEU A 488 18.47 -37.60 -44.64
CA LEU A 488 17.93 -36.50 -43.83
C LEU A 488 17.25 -36.96 -42.53
N GLU A 489 16.81 -38.23 -42.44
CA GLU A 489 16.15 -38.76 -41.24
C GLU A 489 17.12 -39.30 -40.17
N GLN A 490 18.38 -39.61 -40.53
CA GLN A 490 19.38 -40.07 -39.55
C GLN A 490 20.03 -38.93 -38.73
N HIS A 491 19.90 -37.68 -39.17
CA HIS A 491 20.57 -36.55 -38.52
C HIS A 491 19.76 -35.94 -37.36
N GLN A 492 18.43 -36.13 -37.33
CA GLN A 492 17.58 -35.62 -36.24
C GLN A 492 17.55 -36.57 -35.03
N HIS A 493 17.75 -37.88 -35.22
CA HIS A 493 17.73 -38.85 -34.11
C HIS A 493 19.04 -38.86 -33.28
N ARG A 494 20.17 -38.48 -33.87
CA ARG A 494 21.48 -38.39 -33.18
C ARG A 494 21.66 -37.15 -32.29
N ALA A 495 20.89 -36.09 -32.50
CA ALA A 495 20.98 -34.87 -31.68
C ALA A 495 20.26 -35.02 -30.33
N SER A 496 19.17 -35.79 -30.29
CA SER A 496 18.38 -36.10 -29.08
C SER A 496 19.16 -36.97 -28.07
N MET A 497 19.90 -37.98 -28.55
CA MET A 497 20.68 -38.90 -27.71
C MET A 497 21.93 -38.25 -27.05
N ARG A 498 22.44 -37.14 -27.59
CA ARG A 498 23.62 -36.44 -27.03
C ARG A 498 23.30 -35.55 -25.83
N GLN A 499 22.06 -35.10 -25.67
CA GLN A 499 21.66 -34.29 -24.50
C GLN A 499 21.28 -35.15 -23.28
N SER A 500 20.83 -36.39 -23.50
CA SER A 500 20.56 -37.37 -22.43
C SER A 500 21.86 -37.86 -21.78
N SER A 501 22.91 -38.12 -22.56
CA SER A 501 24.17 -38.70 -22.05
C SER A 501 25.06 -37.71 -21.27
N ALA A 502 24.85 -36.40 -21.42
CA ALA A 502 25.60 -35.37 -20.69
C ALA A 502 25.03 -35.10 -19.28
N LYS A 503 23.74 -35.40 -19.04
CA LYS A 503 23.11 -35.26 -17.72
C LYS A 503 23.40 -36.45 -16.79
N THR A 504 23.69 -37.63 -17.34
CA THR A 504 24.00 -38.84 -16.57
C THR A 504 25.48 -38.92 -16.15
N LYS A 505 26.37 -38.10 -16.73
CA LYS A 505 27.81 -38.07 -16.38
C LYS A 505 28.20 -37.02 -15.32
N LEU A 506 27.30 -36.13 -14.93
CA LEU A 506 27.53 -35.17 -13.83
C LEU A 506 27.02 -35.68 -12.47
N ASN A 507 26.12 -36.68 -12.44
CA ASN A 507 25.63 -37.30 -11.20
C ASN A 507 26.45 -38.53 -10.73
N SER A 508 27.48 -38.94 -11.46
CA SER A 508 28.30 -40.12 -11.13
C SER A 508 29.70 -39.78 -10.59
N SER A 509 29.96 -38.51 -10.27
CA SER A 509 31.28 -38.03 -9.79
C SER A 509 31.29 -37.56 -8.33
N GLU A 510 30.18 -37.69 -7.60
CA GLU A 510 30.07 -37.25 -6.19
C GLU A 510 29.67 -38.37 -5.21
N ASN A 511 29.70 -39.64 -5.64
CA ASN A 511 29.32 -40.80 -4.81
C ASN A 511 30.42 -41.89 -4.74
N HIS A 512 31.67 -41.47 -4.70
CA HIS A 512 32.80 -42.37 -4.45
C HIS A 512 33.80 -41.76 -3.46
N ASP A 513 33.31 -41.40 -2.28
CA ASP A 513 34.11 -41.54 -1.07
C ASP A 513 33.19 -41.61 0.14
N ILE A 514 33.61 -42.35 1.16
CA ILE A 514 32.92 -42.60 2.44
C ILE A 514 31.88 -43.73 2.38
N GLY A 515 32.37 -44.93 2.07
CA GLY A 515 31.86 -46.15 2.69
C GLY A 515 32.84 -46.61 3.77
N GLN A 516 32.66 -46.20 5.03
CA GLN A 516 33.06 -47.00 6.18
C GLN A 516 32.41 -46.51 7.47
N GLN A 517 31.95 -47.50 8.24
CA GLN A 517 31.64 -47.50 9.67
C GLN A 517 30.18 -47.35 10.16
N ILE A 518 29.66 -48.53 10.53
CA ILE A 518 28.98 -48.85 11.81
C ILE A 518 27.44 -48.84 11.82
N LEU A 519 26.90 -50.05 11.60
CA LEU A 519 26.03 -50.82 12.50
C LEU A 519 25.15 -50.09 13.55
N LEU A 520 23.86 -50.48 13.53
CA LEU A 520 22.94 -50.72 14.66
C LEU A 520 21.89 -49.66 15.06
N THR A 521 20.65 -50.16 14.99
CA THR A 521 19.49 -49.98 15.90
C THR A 521 18.64 -48.72 15.86
N SER A 522 17.46 -48.91 15.25
CA SER A 522 16.11 -48.51 15.69
C SER A 522 15.95 -48.20 17.18
N GLY A 523 15.18 -47.15 17.50
CA GLY A 523 14.45 -47.03 18.77
C GLY A 523 14.25 -45.60 19.30
N ASP A 524 13.10 -45.02 18.96
CA ASP A 524 12.19 -44.16 19.74
C ASP A 524 12.64 -42.96 20.62
N VAL A 525 11.69 -42.00 20.64
CA VAL A 525 11.27 -41.08 21.72
C VAL A 525 11.70 -39.61 21.63
N GLU A 526 10.65 -38.78 21.61
CA GLU A 526 10.53 -37.36 21.94
C GLU A 526 11.47 -36.86 23.06
N VAL A 527 11.78 -35.55 23.06
CA VAL A 527 11.55 -34.63 24.21
C VAL A 527 12.31 -33.31 24.02
N LEU A 528 11.55 -32.22 24.15
CA LEU A 528 11.88 -30.86 24.59
C LEU A 528 13.25 -30.21 24.23
N ALA A 529 13.16 -29.03 23.60
CA ALA A 529 14.10 -27.95 23.88
C ALA A 529 13.39 -26.59 23.92
N MET A 530 12.89 -26.23 25.10
CA MET A 530 12.71 -24.85 25.54
C MET A 530 13.77 -24.57 26.60
N LYS A 531 14.31 -23.34 26.57
CA LYS A 531 15.11 -22.62 27.59
C LYS A 531 16.65 -22.56 27.49
N GLN A 532 17.02 -21.28 27.40
CA GLN A 532 18.07 -20.55 28.12
C GLN A 532 19.48 -20.50 27.51
N PHE A 533 19.92 -19.34 27.01
CA PHE A 533 20.49 -18.21 27.77
C PHE A 533 21.67 -18.64 28.66
N ARG A 534 22.91 -18.47 28.15
CA ARG A 534 23.89 -17.51 28.67
C ARG A 534 25.29 -17.73 28.08
N VAL A 535 25.85 -16.61 27.61
CA VAL A 535 27.20 -16.09 27.91
C VAL A 535 28.40 -16.92 27.43
N GLY A 536 29.06 -16.37 26.39
CA GLY A 536 30.31 -15.65 26.64
C GLY A 536 31.61 -16.26 26.12
N SER A 537 32.30 -15.43 25.35
CA SER A 537 33.75 -15.16 25.46
C SER A 537 34.75 -15.99 24.66
N ILE A 538 35.37 -15.30 23.70
CA ILE A 538 36.83 -15.12 23.46
C ILE A 538 37.65 -16.32 22.94
N ALA A 539 38.39 -16.01 21.86
CA ALA A 539 39.58 -16.66 21.29
C ALA A 539 39.39 -18.11 20.81
N SER A 540 39.68 -18.46 19.56
CA SER A 540 40.87 -18.19 18.74
C SER A 540 40.55 -18.52 17.28
#